data_AF-A0A2H0YEC2-F1
#
_entry.id   AF-A0A2H0YEC2-F1
#
_cell.length_a   1.000
_cell.length_b   1.000
_cell.length_c   1.000
_cell.angle_alpha   90.00
_cell.angle_beta   90.00
_cell.angle_gamma   90.00
#
_symmetry.space_group_name_H-M   'P 1'
#
loop_
_entity.id
_entity.type
_entity.pdbx_description
1 polymer ?
#
loop_
_entity_poly.entity_id
_entity_poly.type
_entity_poly.pdbx_seq_one_letter_code
_entity_poly.pdbx_strand_id
1 'polypeptide(L)'
;MKKIFYVVVFLWLLLPPGLYAGAVQQPTPIASNGETIIVAKSTKLNIHVKITTHEVQIGKPSDKRPDVSRSSCTYSRYPCSIVDGINITANDKSIFVPRSVFCDLADLNTGEVKIGQKEAILMLIGGDASESYIVKIEFDAEQVKRRVTTSGMLPDQPLQETTYHRRILGD
;
A
#
# COMPACT_ATOMS: atom_id res chain seq x y z
N MET A 1 54.12 -56.92 6.10
CA MET A 1 52.70 -56.58 5.84
C MET A 1 52.37 -55.29 6.59
N LYS A 2 52.32 -54.14 5.88
CA LYS A 2 52.08 -52.81 6.48
C LYS A 2 50.57 -52.51 6.42
N LYS A 3 49.93 -52.31 7.59
CA LYS A 3 48.53 -51.89 7.70
C LYS A 3 48.47 -50.37 7.58
N ILE A 4 47.76 -49.87 6.57
CA ILE A 4 47.46 -48.45 6.36
C ILE A 4 46.12 -48.16 7.04
N PHE A 5 46.16 -47.30 8.07
CA PHE A 5 44.98 -46.79 8.75
C PHE A 5 44.39 -45.63 7.93
N TYR A 6 43.20 -45.79 7.38
CA TYR A 6 42.42 -44.69 6.80
C TYR A 6 41.68 -43.96 7.92
N VAL A 7 42.10 -42.74 8.22
CA VAL A 7 41.36 -41.82 9.08
C VAL A 7 40.35 -41.09 8.19
N VAL A 8 39.07 -41.46 8.31
CA VAL A 8 37.95 -40.76 7.68
C VAL A 8 37.65 -39.52 8.52
N VAL A 9 38.15 -38.36 8.07
CA VAL A 9 37.82 -37.06 8.66
C VAL A 9 36.44 -36.66 8.16
N PHE A 10 35.41 -36.88 8.99
CA PHE A 10 34.05 -36.40 8.75
C PHE A 10 34.01 -34.91 9.07
N LEU A 11 34.28 -34.07 8.08
CA LEU A 11 34.20 -32.62 8.17
C LEU A 11 32.71 -32.21 8.20
N TRP A 12 32.14 -32.15 9.40
CA TRP A 12 30.84 -31.53 9.63
C TRP A 12 30.95 -30.03 9.30
N LEU A 13 30.51 -29.68 8.10
CA LEU A 13 30.27 -28.30 7.70
C LEU A 13 29.19 -27.71 8.61
N LEU A 14 29.63 -26.95 9.62
CA LEU A 14 28.84 -26.00 10.38
C LEU A 14 28.31 -24.94 9.41
N LEU A 15 27.19 -25.25 8.73
CA LEU A 15 26.41 -24.23 8.03
C LEU A 15 25.77 -23.35 9.11
N PRO A 16 26.16 -22.06 9.22
CA PRO A 16 25.45 -21.16 10.10
C PRO A 16 23.99 -21.12 9.64
N PRO A 17 23.00 -21.18 10.55
CA PRO A 17 21.61 -20.92 10.22
C PRO A 17 21.51 -19.46 9.77
N GLY A 18 21.69 -19.24 8.47
CA GLY A 18 21.48 -17.96 7.82
C GLY A 18 20.01 -17.63 7.93
N LEU A 19 19.69 -16.80 8.93
CA LEU A 19 18.43 -16.11 9.11
C LEU A 19 18.00 -15.48 7.78
N TYR A 20 17.03 -16.10 7.10
CA TYR A 20 16.22 -15.41 6.10
C TYR A 20 15.24 -14.48 6.83
N ALA A 21 15.77 -13.42 7.45
CA ALA A 21 14.96 -12.29 7.86
C ALA A 21 14.60 -11.52 6.58
N GLY A 22 13.42 -11.78 6.03
CA GLY A 22 12.86 -10.94 4.98
C GLY A 22 12.80 -9.50 5.50
N ALA A 23 13.46 -8.58 4.81
CA ALA A 23 13.44 -7.17 5.19
C ALA A 23 11.99 -6.69 5.24
N VAL A 24 11.52 -6.28 6.41
CA VAL A 24 10.22 -5.64 6.56
C VAL A 24 10.32 -4.29 5.87
N GLN A 25 9.58 -4.13 4.77
CA GLN A 25 9.53 -2.88 4.04
C GLN A 25 8.83 -1.83 4.91
N GLN A 26 9.53 -0.74 5.22
CA GLN A 26 8.97 0.34 6.02
C GLN A 26 7.90 1.10 5.21
N PRO A 27 6.83 1.58 5.85
CA PRO A 27 5.84 2.45 5.20
C PRO A 27 6.52 3.68 4.59
N THR A 28 6.14 4.01 3.35
CA THR A 28 6.64 5.18 2.62
C THR A 28 5.78 6.39 2.94
N PRO A 29 6.36 7.53 3.38
CA PRO A 29 5.62 8.77 3.55
C PRO A 29 5.00 9.23 2.22
N ILE A 30 3.73 9.63 2.23
CA ILE A 30 3.06 10.22 1.06
C ILE A 30 3.26 11.74 1.08
N ALA A 31 3.76 12.29 -0.02
CA ALA A 31 3.86 13.74 -0.20
C ALA A 31 2.46 14.39 -0.16
N SER A 32 2.34 15.52 0.52
CA SER A 32 1.10 16.30 0.55
C SER A 32 0.78 16.98 -0.80
N ASN A 33 1.81 17.18 -1.61
CA ASN A 33 1.74 17.79 -2.92
C ASN A 33 2.79 17.15 -3.85
N GLY A 34 2.38 16.73 -5.04
CA GLY A 34 3.24 16.12 -6.05
C GLY A 34 3.04 14.62 -6.20
N GLU A 35 4.12 13.86 -6.36
CA GLU A 35 4.08 12.43 -6.62
C GLU A 35 4.83 11.63 -5.53
N THR A 36 4.29 10.48 -5.17
CA THR A 36 4.96 9.48 -4.33
C THR A 36 5.01 8.15 -5.07
N ILE A 37 6.19 7.52 -5.10
CA ILE A 37 6.40 6.23 -5.75
C ILE A 37 6.71 5.17 -4.69
N ILE A 38 5.94 4.09 -4.69
CA ILE A 38 6.15 2.92 -3.84
C ILE A 38 6.46 1.73 -4.76
N VAL A 39 7.61 1.09 -4.52
CA VAL A 39 8.05 -0.08 -5.28
C VAL A 39 8.09 -1.29 -4.37
N ALA A 40 7.51 -2.41 -4.79
CA ALA A 40 7.60 -3.69 -4.10
C ALA A 40 7.86 -4.80 -5.12
N LYS A 41 8.78 -5.70 -4.79
CA LYS A 41 9.22 -6.75 -5.72
C LYS A 41 9.31 -8.10 -5.03
N SER A 42 8.88 -9.13 -5.73
CA SER A 42 9.05 -10.54 -5.41
C SER A 42 9.62 -11.28 -6.61
N THR A 43 9.79 -12.60 -6.51
CA THR A 43 10.24 -13.43 -7.63
C THR A 43 9.24 -13.49 -8.79
N LYS A 44 7.95 -13.23 -8.55
CA LYS A 44 6.87 -13.36 -9.54
C LYS A 44 6.20 -12.04 -9.90
N LEU A 45 6.39 -11.02 -9.07
CA LEU A 45 5.61 -9.80 -9.15
C LEU A 45 6.50 -8.59 -8.89
N ASN A 46 6.51 -7.64 -9.82
CA ASN A 46 7.16 -6.34 -9.68
C ASN A 46 6.09 -5.26 -9.72
N ILE A 47 5.88 -4.57 -8.60
CA ILE A 47 4.83 -3.58 -8.43
C ILE A 47 5.44 -2.19 -8.31
N HIS A 48 4.91 -1.26 -9.10
CA HIS A 48 5.16 0.17 -9.01
C HIS A 48 3.82 0.88 -8.80
N VAL A 49 3.67 1.55 -7.66
CA VAL A 49 2.52 2.39 -7.36
C VAL A 49 2.98 3.84 -7.40
N LYS A 50 2.29 4.67 -8.17
CA LYS A 50 2.45 6.13 -8.17
C LYS A 50 1.17 6.76 -7.63
N ILE A 51 1.32 7.58 -6.59
CA ILE A 51 0.24 8.33 -5.97
C ILE A 51 0.50 9.80 -6.27
N THR A 52 -0.48 10.48 -6.86
CA THR A 52 -0.41 11.91 -7.14
C THR A 52 -1.34 12.65 -6.19
N THR A 53 -0.85 13.71 -5.56
CA THR A 53 -1.58 14.54 -4.60
C THR A 53 -1.42 16.02 -4.91
N HIS A 54 -2.38 16.82 -4.46
CA HIS A 54 -2.24 18.27 -4.41
C HIS A 54 -2.83 18.84 -3.13
N GLU A 55 -2.34 20.01 -2.74
CA GLU A 55 -2.84 20.72 -1.58
C GLU A 55 -3.99 21.66 -1.93
N VAL A 56 -5.01 21.70 -1.08
CA VAL A 56 -6.12 22.63 -1.12
C VAL A 56 -6.18 23.40 0.20
N GLN A 57 -6.28 24.72 0.09
CA GLN A 57 -6.44 25.59 1.25
C GLN A 57 -7.86 25.43 1.82
N ILE A 58 -7.95 24.94 3.05
CA ILE A 58 -9.23 24.70 3.75
C ILE A 58 -9.38 25.55 5.02
N GLY A 59 -8.60 26.63 5.14
CA GLY A 59 -8.57 27.51 6.30
C GLY A 59 -7.37 27.24 7.21
N LYS A 60 -7.55 27.49 8.50
CA LYS A 60 -6.55 27.29 9.58
C LYS A 60 -7.14 26.42 10.69
N PRO A 61 -6.31 25.78 11.54
CA PRO A 61 -6.80 24.97 12.67
C PRO A 61 -7.72 25.71 13.66
N SER A 62 -7.60 27.04 13.74
CA SER A 62 -8.45 27.90 14.58
C SER A 62 -9.83 28.19 13.99
N ASP A 63 -10.02 27.94 12.70
CA ASP A 63 -11.26 28.27 12.01
C ASP A 63 -12.35 27.25 12.37
N LYS A 64 -13.59 27.71 12.47
CA LYS A 64 -14.73 26.80 12.63
C LYS A 64 -14.82 25.91 11.38
N ARG A 65 -14.88 24.58 11.57
CA ARG A 65 -15.19 23.64 10.49
C ARG A 65 -16.52 24.04 9.83
N PRO A 66 -16.60 24.12 8.49
CA PRO A 66 -17.83 24.50 7.81
C PRO A 66 -18.91 23.45 8.07
N ASP A 67 -20.17 23.91 8.14
CA ASP A 67 -21.31 23.03 8.39
C ASP A 67 -21.57 22.05 7.22
N VAL A 68 -21.00 22.30 6.04
CA VAL A 68 -21.07 21.43 4.86
C VAL A 68 -19.66 21.18 4.32
N SER A 69 -19.26 19.91 4.21
CA SER A 69 -18.02 19.52 3.55
C SER A 69 -18.18 19.54 2.03
N ARG A 70 -17.26 20.20 1.32
CA ARG A 70 -17.23 20.27 -0.15
C ARG A 70 -16.14 19.40 -0.78
N SER A 71 -15.35 18.72 0.05
CA SER A 71 -14.27 17.84 -0.36
C SER A 71 -14.17 16.64 0.59
N SER A 72 -13.26 15.72 0.29
CA SER A 72 -12.90 14.61 1.17
C SER A 72 -11.94 15.00 2.30
N CYS A 73 -11.62 16.29 2.45
CA CYS A 73 -10.73 16.77 3.49
C CYS A 73 -11.30 16.45 4.87
N THR A 74 -10.49 15.83 5.70
CA THR A 74 -10.86 15.41 7.06
C THR A 74 -10.72 16.55 8.07
N TYR A 75 -10.03 17.64 7.69
CA TYR A 75 -9.58 18.73 8.56
C TYR A 75 -8.50 18.30 9.57
N SER A 76 -7.84 17.16 9.32
CA SER A 76 -6.69 16.71 10.12
C SER A 76 -5.38 17.41 9.76
N ARG A 77 -5.34 18.09 8.61
CA ARG A 77 -4.17 18.82 8.09
C ARG A 77 -4.60 20.12 7.43
N TYR A 78 -3.76 21.15 7.56
CA TYR A 78 -3.92 22.45 6.89
C TYR A 78 -2.59 22.84 6.23
N PRO A 79 -2.51 22.94 4.88
CA PRO A 79 -3.56 22.65 3.91
C PRO A 79 -3.93 21.15 3.84
N CYS A 80 -5.11 20.86 3.30
CA CYS A 80 -5.54 19.50 3.05
C CYS A 80 -4.86 18.94 1.81
N SER A 81 -4.45 17.67 1.82
CA SER A 81 -3.83 16.97 0.69
C SER A 81 -4.82 16.01 0.04
N ILE A 82 -5.32 16.31 -1.15
CA ILE A 82 -6.25 15.44 -1.89
C ILE A 82 -5.48 14.47 -2.79
N VAL A 83 -5.98 13.25 -2.96
CA VAL A 83 -5.43 12.28 -3.92
C VAL A 83 -6.06 12.47 -5.31
N ASP A 84 -5.25 12.85 -6.29
CA ASP A 84 -5.67 13.04 -7.68
C ASP A 84 -5.71 11.75 -8.49
N GLY A 85 -4.82 10.82 -8.12
CA GLY A 85 -4.62 9.61 -8.90
C GLY A 85 -3.81 8.57 -8.15
N ILE A 86 -4.16 7.31 -8.40
CA ILE A 86 -3.33 6.16 -8.10
C ILE A 86 -3.13 5.39 -9.40
N ASN A 87 -1.87 5.31 -9.84
CA ASN A 87 -1.46 4.49 -10.97
C ASN A 87 -0.72 3.27 -10.45
N ILE A 88 -1.14 2.08 -10.86
CA ILE A 88 -0.49 0.83 -10.50
C ILE A 88 0.04 0.17 -11.77
N THR A 89 1.30 -0.25 -11.70
CA THR A 89 1.96 -1.05 -12.74
C THR A 89 2.43 -2.35 -12.11
N ALA A 90 2.08 -3.48 -12.72
CA ALA A 90 2.48 -4.81 -12.32
C ALA A 90 3.22 -5.49 -13.48
N ASN A 91 4.46 -5.91 -13.25
CA ASN A 91 5.33 -6.50 -14.27
C ASN A 91 5.38 -5.63 -15.55
N ASP A 92 5.62 -4.32 -15.36
CA ASP A 92 5.71 -3.29 -16.40
C ASP A 92 4.41 -3.06 -17.20
N LYS A 93 3.30 -3.67 -16.79
CA LYS A 93 1.96 -3.44 -17.35
C LYS A 93 1.11 -2.60 -16.41
N SER A 94 0.59 -1.47 -16.91
CA SER A 94 -0.38 -0.67 -16.15
C SER A 94 -1.69 -1.44 -15.98
N ILE A 95 -2.19 -1.51 -14.75
CA ILE A 95 -3.53 -2.02 -14.46
C ILE A 95 -4.51 -0.85 -14.36
N PHE A 96 -5.75 -1.08 -14.79
CA PHE A 96 -6.81 -0.09 -14.63
C PHE A 96 -7.17 0.07 -13.16
N VAL A 97 -7.10 1.31 -12.66
CA VAL A 97 -7.50 1.68 -11.29
C VAL A 97 -8.78 2.52 -11.37
N PRO A 98 -9.94 1.98 -10.96
CA PRO A 98 -11.19 2.73 -10.95
C PRO A 98 -11.09 3.98 -10.08
N ARG A 99 -11.68 5.10 -10.53
CA ARG A 99 -11.66 6.38 -9.78
C ARG A 99 -12.17 6.25 -8.34
N SER A 100 -13.18 5.42 -8.10
CA SER A 100 -13.73 5.12 -6.76
C SER A 100 -12.75 4.46 -5.79
N VAL A 101 -11.58 4.01 -6.28
CA VAL A 101 -10.50 3.50 -5.43
C VAL A 101 -9.86 4.63 -4.62
N PHE A 102 -9.80 5.85 -5.16
CA PHE A 102 -9.00 6.93 -4.56
C PHE A 102 -9.69 8.29 -4.46
N CYS A 103 -10.83 8.51 -5.13
CA CYS A 103 -11.42 9.85 -5.22
C CYS A 103 -12.01 10.39 -3.92
N ASP A 104 -12.14 9.56 -2.91
CA ASP A 104 -12.59 9.93 -1.56
C ASP A 104 -11.43 10.02 -0.54
N LEU A 105 -10.18 9.88 -0.99
CA LEU A 105 -9.00 9.90 -0.13
C LEU A 105 -8.41 11.30 -0.02
N ALA A 106 -8.09 11.69 1.22
CA ALA A 106 -7.38 12.92 1.54
C ALA A 106 -6.52 12.75 2.80
N ASP A 107 -5.51 13.60 2.95
CA ASP A 107 -4.63 13.65 4.12
C ASP A 107 -3.95 12.29 4.40
N LEU A 108 -3.48 11.64 3.31
CA LEU A 108 -2.64 10.45 3.42
C LEU A 108 -1.30 10.81 4.11
N ASN A 109 -0.87 9.92 4.98
CA ASN A 109 0.36 10.00 5.75
C ASN A 109 1.39 9.02 5.20
N THR A 110 1.01 7.75 5.06
CA THR A 110 1.91 6.68 4.60
C THR A 110 1.23 5.71 3.65
N GLY A 111 2.03 5.05 2.83
CA GLY A 111 1.63 3.95 1.98
C GLY A 111 2.62 2.79 2.05
N GLU A 112 2.13 1.57 1.95
CA GLU A 112 2.93 0.34 1.91
C GLU A 112 2.33 -0.61 0.88
N VAL A 113 3.17 -1.32 0.12
CA VAL A 113 2.72 -2.43 -0.72
C VAL A 113 3.21 -3.74 -0.13
N LYS A 114 2.28 -4.58 0.32
CA LYS A 114 2.55 -5.95 0.74
C LYS A 114 2.37 -6.88 -0.44
N ILE A 115 3.43 -7.61 -0.79
CA ILE A 115 3.46 -8.46 -1.98
C ILE A 115 3.34 -9.93 -1.61
N GLY A 116 2.34 -10.60 -2.18
CA GLY A 116 2.18 -12.05 -2.15
C GLY A 116 2.76 -12.71 -3.39
N GLN A 117 2.45 -14.00 -3.60
CA GLN A 117 2.93 -14.72 -4.78
C GLN A 117 2.21 -14.34 -6.08
N LYS A 118 0.95 -13.92 -6.01
CA LYS A 118 0.09 -13.60 -7.16
C LYS A 118 -0.70 -12.30 -7.00
N GLU A 119 -0.79 -11.79 -5.78
CA GLU A 119 -1.61 -10.66 -5.40
C GLU A 119 -0.77 -9.71 -4.56
N ALA A 120 -1.17 -8.45 -4.52
CA ALA A 120 -0.57 -7.42 -3.70
C ALA A 120 -1.66 -6.59 -3.00
N ILE A 121 -1.29 -6.01 -1.87
CA ILE A 121 -2.15 -5.14 -1.09
C ILE A 121 -1.43 -3.80 -0.95
N LEU A 122 -2.00 -2.74 -1.51
CA LEU A 122 -1.61 -1.37 -1.21
C LEU A 122 -2.39 -0.94 0.03
N MET A 123 -1.67 -0.71 1.12
CA MET A 123 -2.19 -0.19 2.37
C MET A 123 -1.86 1.29 2.48
N LEU A 124 -2.88 2.12 2.62
CA LEU A 124 -2.77 3.58 2.78
C LEU A 124 -3.31 3.97 4.14
N ILE A 125 -2.60 4.85 4.84
CA ILE A 125 -3.01 5.37 6.15
C ILE A 125 -3.14 6.89 6.03
N GLY A 126 -4.27 7.43 6.46
CA GLY A 126 -4.54 8.87 6.44
C GLY A 126 -5.29 9.36 7.68
N GLY A 127 -5.55 10.67 7.71
CA GLY A 127 -6.22 11.37 8.81
C GLY A 127 -5.27 11.71 9.98
N ASP A 128 -5.85 12.23 11.07
CA ASP A 128 -5.21 12.37 12.39
C ASP A 128 -5.91 11.46 13.40
N ALA A 129 -5.38 11.38 14.62
CA ALA A 129 -5.84 10.50 15.70
C ALA A 129 -7.33 10.06 15.61
N SER A 130 -8.28 10.99 15.77
CA SER A 130 -9.72 10.70 15.80
C SER A 130 -10.34 10.40 14.44
N GLU A 131 -9.79 10.95 13.36
CA GLU A 131 -10.27 10.75 11.98
C GLU A 131 -9.35 9.82 11.18
N SER A 132 -8.54 9.02 11.88
CA SER A 132 -7.57 8.14 11.25
C SER A 132 -8.28 7.00 10.55
N TYR A 133 -7.79 6.65 9.37
CA TYR A 133 -8.38 5.60 8.56
C TYR A 133 -7.30 4.81 7.82
N ILE A 134 -7.63 3.57 7.50
CA ILE A 134 -6.79 2.66 6.74
C ILE A 134 -7.57 2.22 5.51
N VAL A 135 -6.95 2.33 4.33
CA VAL A 135 -7.49 1.79 3.08
C VAL A 135 -6.59 0.67 2.60
N LYS A 136 -7.19 -0.50 2.38
CA LYS A 136 -6.54 -1.66 1.76
C LYS A 136 -7.08 -1.83 0.36
N ILE A 137 -6.21 -1.76 -0.63
CA ILE A 137 -6.53 -1.97 -2.05
C ILE A 137 -5.86 -3.28 -2.46
N GLU A 138 -6.66 -4.32 -2.68
CA GLU A 138 -6.22 -5.63 -3.12
C GLU A 138 -6.24 -5.68 -4.66
N PHE A 139 -5.15 -6.12 -5.27
CA PHE A 139 -5.00 -6.20 -6.73
C PHE A 139 -4.04 -7.33 -7.14
N ASP A 140 -4.10 -7.71 -8.41
CA ASP A 140 -3.15 -8.61 -9.05
C ASP A 140 -2.53 -7.95 -10.30
N ALA A 141 -1.81 -8.73 -11.10
CA ALA A 141 -1.22 -8.24 -12.35
C ALA A 141 -2.25 -7.83 -13.42
N GLU A 142 -3.54 -8.02 -13.14
CA GLU A 142 -4.61 -7.92 -14.11
C GLU A 142 -5.62 -6.81 -13.77
N GLN A 143 -5.93 -6.62 -12.48
CA GLN A 143 -6.93 -5.65 -12.05
C GLN A 143 -6.86 -5.34 -10.55
N VAL A 144 -7.49 -4.23 -10.15
CA VAL A 144 -7.96 -4.03 -8.77
C VAL A 144 -9.14 -4.95 -8.50
N LYS A 145 -9.14 -5.63 -7.34
CA LYS A 145 -10.16 -6.60 -6.93
C LYS A 145 -11.08 -6.05 -5.85
N ARG A 146 -10.50 -5.40 -4.85
CA ARG A 146 -11.22 -5.02 -3.65
C ARG A 146 -10.61 -3.76 -3.04
N ARG A 147 -11.47 -2.90 -2.49
CA ARG A 147 -11.12 -1.81 -1.60
C ARG A 147 -11.84 -2.02 -0.27
N VAL A 148 -11.10 -1.98 0.83
CA VAL A 148 -11.66 -1.96 2.18
C VAL A 148 -11.18 -0.71 2.89
N THR A 149 -12.09 0.01 3.52
CA THR A 149 -11.79 1.16 4.38
C THR A 149 -12.15 0.80 5.82
N THR A 150 -11.24 1.03 6.76
CA THR A 150 -11.44 0.84 8.20
C THR A 150 -11.06 2.09 8.98
N SER A 151 -11.54 2.21 10.21
CA SER A 151 -10.99 3.19 11.15
C SER A 151 -9.58 2.77 11.57
N GLY A 152 -8.69 3.73 11.76
CA GLY A 152 -7.38 3.49 12.36
C GLY A 152 -7.47 2.94 13.79
N MET A 153 -8.58 3.17 14.49
CA MET A 153 -8.84 2.63 15.83
C MET A 153 -9.35 1.18 15.83
N LEU A 154 -10.02 0.76 14.75
CA LEU A 154 -10.66 -0.56 14.62
C LEU A 154 -10.27 -1.19 13.28
N PRO A 155 -8.99 -1.56 13.09
CA PRO A 155 -8.44 -1.96 11.79
C PRO A 155 -9.04 -3.28 11.24
N ASP A 156 -9.68 -4.06 12.10
CA ASP A 156 -10.31 -5.35 11.77
C ASP A 156 -11.82 -5.22 11.53
N GLN A 157 -12.38 -4.01 11.59
CA GLN A 157 -13.80 -3.76 11.35
C GLN A 157 -14.00 -2.88 10.09
N PRO A 158 -14.39 -3.49 8.96
CA PRO A 158 -14.73 -2.76 7.74
C PRO A 158 -15.81 -1.70 7.97
N LEU A 159 -15.51 -0.45 7.63
CA LEU A 159 -16.49 0.62 7.50
C LEU A 159 -17.13 0.61 6.11
N GLN A 160 -16.30 0.34 5.11
CA GLN A 160 -16.73 0.22 3.72
C GLN A 160 -15.95 -0.89 3.02
N GLU A 161 -16.65 -1.60 2.16
CA GLU A 161 -16.07 -2.57 1.25
C GLU A 161 -16.61 -2.35 -0.16
N THR A 162 -15.75 -2.49 -1.16
CA THR A 162 -16.12 -2.40 -2.57
C THR A 162 -15.36 -3.46 -3.36
N THR A 163 -16.09 -4.32 -4.07
CA THR A 163 -15.53 -5.33 -4.98
C THR A 163 -15.62 -4.85 -6.41
N TYR A 164 -14.53 -5.04 -7.15
CA TYR A 164 -14.39 -4.63 -8.55
C TYR A 164 -14.41 -5.88 -9.44
N HIS A 165 -15.18 -5.80 -10.51
CA HIS A 165 -15.31 -6.89 -11.47
C HIS A 165 -14.86 -6.43 -12.85
N ARG A 166 -13.97 -7.20 -13.48
CA ARG A 166 -13.69 -7.02 -14.92
C ARG A 166 -14.95 -7.33 -15.71
N ARG A 167 -15.43 -6.34 -16.45
CA ARG A 167 -16.42 -6.56 -17.51
C ARG A 167 -15.65 -6.90 -18.79
N ILE A 168 -15.83 -8.12 -19.28
CA ILE A 168 -15.43 -8.49 -20.63
C ILE A 168 -16.64 -8.16 -21.51
N LEU A 169 -16.49 -7.20 -22.44
CA LEU A 169 -17.54 -6.93 -23.43
C LEU A 169 -17.58 -8.11 -24.40
N GLY A 170 -18.68 -8.87 -24.37
CA GLY A 170 -18.84 -10.09 -25.16
C GLY A 170 -20.25 -10.69 -25.11
N ASP A 171 -21.27 -9.82 -24.99
CA ASP A 171 -22.67 -10.17 -25.30
C ASP A 171 -23.03 -9.54 -26.65
#